data_AF-A0AAU8JYW3-F1
#
_entry.id   AF-A0AAU8JYW3-F1
#
_cell.length_a   1.000
_cell.length_b   1.000
_cell.length_c   1.000
_cell.angle_alpha   90.00
_cell.angle_beta   90.00
_cell.angle_gamma   90.00
#
_symmetry.space_group_name_H-M   'P 1'
#
loop_
_entity.id
_entity.type
_entity.pdbx_description
1 polymer ?
#
loop_
_entity_poly.entity_id
_entity_poly.type
_entity_poly.pdbx_seq_one_letter_code
_entity_poly.pdbx_strand_id
1 'polypeptide(L)'
;MPQSDASHELQRRNLLRCAALALGSAVFFFALLILVKTGWSPLRRLDHAWVEPLHGYARRHAAWTASLQTMADLGSPLTMRILLGLAALWLWSLGARVLACWAVAMAVVGWAVGQLGKEAVARPRPHFPDPVAVGGGYAFPSGHALASALTCAVLVLLVWSRATPAGRVVASTLAGLTVLAVGWTRVALGVHWPSDVLGGWLAAGLVLGGVTVTVELWRPGALLRDARRVDWRTRPRVQRVLVSEETPDHDRDQS
;
A
#
# COMPACT_ATOMS: atom_id res chain seq x y z
N MET A 1 30.92 -21.77 -0.84
CA MET A 1 31.10 -20.64 0.10
C MET A 1 30.76 -19.24 -0.44
N PRO A 2 30.83 -18.88 -1.75
CA PRO A 2 30.52 -17.50 -2.19
C PRO A 2 29.02 -17.16 -2.31
N GLN A 3 28.11 -18.14 -2.39
CA GLN A 3 26.67 -17.89 -2.54
C GLN A 3 25.97 -17.41 -1.25
N SER A 4 26.52 -17.72 -0.06
CA SER A 4 25.94 -17.27 1.22
C SER A 4 26.12 -15.77 1.42
N ASP A 5 27.33 -15.24 1.17
CA ASP A 5 27.64 -13.81 1.39
C ASP A 5 26.81 -12.87 0.53
N ALA A 6 26.61 -13.22 -0.75
CA ALA A 6 25.80 -12.42 -1.67
C ALA A 6 24.32 -12.33 -1.23
N SER A 7 23.78 -13.43 -0.67
CA SER A 7 22.40 -13.47 -0.18
C SER A 7 22.22 -12.65 1.11
N HIS A 8 23.20 -12.70 2.01
CA HIS A 8 23.21 -11.92 3.25
C HIS A 8 23.34 -10.42 2.96
N GLU A 9 24.20 -10.02 2.02
CA GLU A 9 24.37 -8.61 1.65
C GLU A 9 23.11 -8.06 0.95
N LEU A 10 22.49 -8.83 0.05
CA LEU A 10 21.21 -8.42 -0.56
C LEU A 10 20.10 -8.26 0.48
N GLN A 11 20.00 -9.18 1.43
CA GLN A 11 19.03 -9.11 2.51
C GLN A 11 19.27 -7.88 3.39
N ARG A 12 20.52 -7.61 3.76
CA ARG A 12 20.90 -6.43 4.53
C ARG A 12 20.57 -5.14 3.80
N ARG A 13 20.85 -5.04 2.50
CA ARG A 13 20.50 -3.87 1.68
C ARG A 13 19.00 -3.64 1.62
N ASN A 14 18.20 -4.70 1.49
CA ASN A 14 16.75 -4.60 1.50
C ASN A 14 16.21 -4.15 2.86
N LEU A 15 16.75 -4.69 3.96
CA LEU A 15 16.42 -4.26 5.31
C LEU A 15 16.71 -2.77 5.52
N LEU A 16 17.89 -2.31 5.11
CA LEU A 16 18.29 -0.90 5.19
C LEU A 16 17.37 0.02 4.38
N ARG A 17 16.94 -0.42 3.18
CA ARG A 17 15.97 0.32 2.37
C ARG A 17 14.61 0.42 3.06
N CYS A 18 14.10 -0.66 3.63
CA CYS A 18 12.84 -0.66 4.38
C CYS A 18 12.94 0.23 5.64
N ALA A 19 14.07 0.19 6.34
CA ALA A 19 14.32 1.04 7.50
C ALA A 19 14.42 2.52 7.11
N ALA A 20 15.12 2.85 6.03
CA ALA A 20 15.21 4.21 5.50
C ALA A 20 13.84 4.73 5.05
N LEU A 21 13.02 3.90 4.38
CA LEU A 21 11.64 4.23 4.04
C LEU A 21 10.81 4.51 5.30
N ALA A 22 10.88 3.65 6.31
CA ALA A 22 10.15 3.82 7.55
C ALA A 22 10.54 5.11 8.27
N LEU A 23 11.85 5.35 8.42
CA LEU A 23 12.39 6.52 9.11
C LEU A 23 12.07 7.81 8.35
N GLY A 24 12.31 7.84 7.04
CA GLY A 24 11.98 9.00 6.21
C GLY A 24 10.49 9.32 6.28
N SER A 25 9.64 8.30 6.12
CA SER A 25 8.19 8.46 6.23
C SER A 25 7.75 8.92 7.61
N ALA A 26 8.38 8.42 8.69
CA ALA A 26 8.12 8.89 10.05
C ALA A 26 8.46 10.37 10.21
N VAL A 27 9.66 10.79 9.80
CA VAL A 27 10.12 12.18 9.91
C VAL A 27 9.16 13.11 9.20
N PHE A 28 8.83 12.81 7.94
CA PHE A 28 7.88 13.64 7.17
C PHE A 28 6.46 13.57 7.73
N PHE A 29 6.01 12.41 8.20
CA PHE A 29 4.68 12.26 8.81
C PHE A 29 4.55 13.12 10.07
N PHE A 30 5.51 13.05 10.99
CA PHE A 30 5.47 13.82 12.23
C PHE A 30 5.68 15.31 12.00
N ALA A 31 6.54 15.70 11.04
CA ALA A 31 6.66 17.09 10.62
C ALA A 31 5.32 17.63 10.10
N LEU A 32 4.67 16.89 9.18
CA LEU A 32 3.35 17.27 8.66
C LEU A 32 2.27 17.29 9.75
N LEU A 33 2.28 16.30 10.66
CA LEU A 33 1.37 16.23 11.80
C LEU A 33 1.48 17.48 12.66
N ILE A 34 2.71 17.92 12.98
CA ILE A 34 2.95 19.15 13.75
C ILE A 34 2.44 20.38 12.99
N LEU A 35 2.70 20.49 11.68
CA LEU A 35 2.22 21.62 10.88
C LEU A 35 0.69 21.69 10.81
N VAL A 36 0.03 20.53 10.70
CA VAL A 36 -1.44 20.44 10.72
C VAL A 36 -1.98 20.79 12.10
N LYS A 37 -1.40 20.23 13.17
CA LYS A 37 -1.87 20.42 14.55
C LYS A 37 -1.68 21.86 15.04
N THR A 38 -0.59 22.52 14.65
CA THR A 38 -0.33 23.93 14.99
C THR A 38 -1.09 24.90 14.08
N GLY A 39 -1.75 24.40 13.02
CA GLY A 39 -2.55 25.22 12.12
C GLY A 39 -1.71 26.18 11.28
N TRP A 40 -0.52 25.76 10.84
CA TRP A 40 0.42 26.60 10.08
C TRP A 40 -0.25 27.22 8.84
N SER A 41 -0.24 28.55 8.76
CA SER A 41 -1.09 29.29 7.82
C SER A 41 -0.85 28.99 6.34
N PRO A 42 0.40 28.80 5.84
CA PRO A 42 0.64 28.44 4.44
C PRO A 42 0.03 27.09 4.07
N LEU A 43 0.15 26.08 4.93
CA LEU A 43 -0.44 24.76 4.69
C LEU A 43 -1.97 24.82 4.66
N ARG A 44 -2.58 25.57 5.59
CA ARG A 44 -4.03 25.78 5.59
C ARG A 44 -4.51 26.46 4.31
N ARG A 45 -3.81 27.51 3.85
CA ARG A 45 -4.17 28.18 2.59
C ARG A 45 -4.08 27.23 1.40
N LEU A 46 -3.04 26.41 1.33
CA LEU A 46 -2.91 25.39 0.30
C LEU A 46 -4.07 24.39 0.34
N ASP A 47 -4.43 23.90 1.53
CA ASP A 47 -5.53 22.97 1.70
C ASP A 47 -6.87 23.56 1.21
N HIS A 48 -7.19 24.78 1.62
CA HIS A 48 -8.41 25.48 1.20
C HIS A 48 -8.45 25.78 -0.30
N ALA A 49 -7.33 26.23 -0.87
CA ALA A 49 -7.22 26.59 -2.29
C ALA A 49 -7.55 25.42 -3.24
N TRP A 50 -7.36 24.18 -2.80
CA TRP A 50 -7.71 23.00 -3.58
C TRP A 50 -9.16 22.55 -3.34
N VAL A 51 -9.58 22.49 -2.08
CA VAL A 51 -10.87 21.87 -1.73
C VAL A 51 -12.05 22.74 -2.17
N GLU A 52 -11.99 24.06 -2.00
CA GLU A 52 -13.12 24.95 -2.28
C GLU A 52 -13.55 24.93 -3.76
N PRO A 53 -12.65 25.10 -4.75
CA PRO A 53 -13.03 25.04 -6.17
C PRO A 53 -13.52 23.66 -6.59
N LEU A 54 -12.89 22.59 -6.08
CA LEU A 54 -13.25 21.21 -6.41
C LEU A 54 -14.64 20.86 -5.88
N HIS A 55 -14.94 21.21 -4.64
CA HIS A 55 -16.27 21.01 -4.07
C HIS A 55 -17.34 21.81 -4.85
N GLY A 56 -17.03 23.05 -5.23
CA GLY A 56 -17.92 23.86 -6.08
C GLY A 56 -18.19 23.20 -7.44
N TYR A 57 -17.18 22.58 -8.04
CA TYR A 57 -17.35 21.79 -9.27
C TYR A 57 -18.20 20.54 -9.05
N ALA A 58 -17.94 19.80 -7.96
CA ALA A 58 -18.67 18.59 -7.56
C ALA A 58 -20.18 18.83 -7.48
N ARG A 59 -20.56 19.94 -6.85
CA ARG A 59 -21.96 20.32 -6.68
C ARG A 59 -22.70 20.51 -8.00
N ARG A 60 -22.01 20.98 -9.04
CA ARG A 60 -22.62 21.29 -10.35
C ARG A 60 -22.65 20.10 -11.31
N HIS A 61 -21.90 19.03 -11.03
CA HIS A 61 -21.72 17.90 -11.94
C HIS A 61 -22.04 16.57 -11.26
N ALA A 62 -23.33 16.22 -11.21
CA ALA A 62 -23.81 15.02 -10.51
C ALA A 62 -23.18 13.72 -11.01
N ALA A 63 -23.03 13.54 -12.33
CA ALA A 63 -22.42 12.34 -12.91
C ALA A 63 -20.94 12.20 -12.52
N TRP A 64 -20.20 13.31 -12.48
CA TRP A 64 -18.81 13.34 -12.04
C TRP A 64 -18.69 13.03 -10.54
N THR A 65 -19.58 13.58 -9.72
CA THR A 65 -19.61 13.31 -8.28
C THR A 65 -19.93 11.84 -8.00
N ALA A 66 -20.92 11.26 -8.69
CA ALA A 66 -21.28 9.85 -8.54
C ALA A 66 -20.14 8.89 -8.94
N SER A 67 -19.40 9.21 -10.01
CA SER A 67 -18.24 8.40 -10.40
C SER A 67 -17.12 8.49 -9.36
N LEU A 68 -16.85 9.67 -8.80
CA LEU A 68 -15.88 9.83 -7.71
C LEU A 68 -16.28 9.11 -6.44
N GLN A 69 -17.57 9.12 -6.07
CA GLN A 69 -18.07 8.36 -4.92
C GLN A 69 -17.84 6.86 -5.13
N THR A 70 -18.21 6.33 -6.30
CA THR A 70 -18.00 4.92 -6.66
C THR A 70 -16.52 4.54 -6.57
N MET A 71 -15.64 5.37 -7.14
CA MET A 71 -14.19 5.16 -7.06
C MET A 71 -13.67 5.22 -5.60
N ALA A 72 -14.22 6.12 -4.79
CA ALA A 72 -13.86 6.24 -3.38
C ALA A 72 -14.31 5.02 -2.57
N ASP A 73 -15.48 4.45 -2.87
CA ASP A 73 -16.02 3.26 -2.20
C ASP A 73 -15.22 2.00 -2.52
N LEU A 74 -14.76 1.86 -3.77
CA LEU A 74 -13.78 0.83 -4.16
C LEU A 74 -12.46 1.01 -3.38
N GLY A 75 -12.05 2.25 -3.16
CA GLY A 75 -10.90 2.65 -2.35
C GLY A 75 -11.12 2.61 -0.84
N SER A 76 -12.29 2.18 -0.36
CA SER A 76 -12.65 2.36 1.05
C SER A 76 -11.81 1.50 2.00
N PRO A 77 -11.58 1.95 3.25
CA PRO A 77 -10.85 1.16 4.24
C PRO A 77 -11.46 -0.22 4.48
N LEU A 78 -12.79 -0.35 4.36
CA LEU A 78 -13.46 -1.65 4.49
C LEU A 78 -13.12 -2.56 3.31
N THR A 79 -13.27 -2.07 2.07
CA THR A 79 -12.91 -2.81 0.84
C THR A 79 -11.46 -3.27 0.91
N MET A 80 -10.54 -2.37 1.27
CA MET A 80 -9.11 -2.67 1.40
C MET A 80 -8.81 -3.73 2.47
N ARG A 81 -9.49 -3.69 3.63
CA ARG A 81 -9.36 -4.72 4.67
C ARG A 81 -9.88 -6.08 4.21
N ILE A 82 -11.01 -6.11 3.49
CA ILE A 82 -11.54 -7.35 2.91
C ILE A 82 -10.53 -7.93 1.93
N LEU A 83 -9.98 -7.11 1.01
CA LEU A 83 -8.96 -7.55 0.06
C LEU A 83 -7.71 -8.10 0.76
N LEU A 84 -7.20 -7.43 1.78
CA LEU A 84 -6.06 -7.92 2.57
C LEU A 84 -6.39 -9.19 3.35
N GLY A 85 -7.60 -9.30 3.89
CA GLY A 85 -8.08 -10.50 4.57
C GLY A 85 -8.15 -11.70 3.62
N LEU A 86 -8.74 -11.52 2.43
CA LEU A 86 -8.79 -12.55 1.40
C LEU A 86 -7.38 -12.95 0.93
N ALA A 87 -6.50 -11.97 0.70
CA ALA A 87 -5.11 -12.24 0.36
C ALA A 87 -4.40 -13.03 1.47
N ALA A 88 -4.60 -12.68 2.74
CA ALA A 88 -4.03 -13.38 3.87
C ALA A 88 -4.57 -14.82 4.00
N LEU A 89 -5.87 -15.05 3.81
CA LEU A 89 -6.47 -16.38 3.80
C LEU A 89 -5.92 -17.24 2.66
N TRP A 90 -5.80 -16.65 1.47
CA TRP A 90 -5.17 -17.33 0.34
C TRP A 90 -3.72 -17.69 0.61
N LEU A 91 -2.91 -16.75 1.10
CA LEU A 91 -1.52 -17.00 1.52
C LEU A 91 -1.41 -18.09 2.59
N TRP A 92 -2.32 -18.08 3.55
CA TRP A 92 -2.39 -19.09 4.61
C TRP A 92 -2.65 -20.49 4.03
N SER A 93 -3.59 -20.59 3.08
CA SER A 93 -3.89 -21.86 2.37
C SER A 93 -2.72 -22.40 1.56
N LEU A 94 -1.81 -21.53 1.10
CA LEU A 94 -0.56 -21.90 0.43
C LEU A 94 0.58 -22.26 1.39
N GLY A 95 0.35 -22.17 2.71
CA GLY A 95 1.37 -22.36 3.75
C GLY A 95 2.34 -21.18 3.90
N ALA A 96 2.09 -20.05 3.24
CA ALA A 96 2.85 -18.81 3.35
C ALA A 96 2.42 -18.00 4.60
N ARG A 97 2.52 -18.63 5.78
CA ARG A 97 1.92 -18.13 7.04
C ARG A 97 2.54 -16.82 7.52
N VAL A 98 3.84 -16.60 7.36
CA VAL A 98 4.49 -15.35 7.76
C VAL A 98 4.06 -14.22 6.85
N LEU A 99 3.98 -14.46 5.54
CA LEU A 99 3.49 -13.46 4.59
C LEU A 99 2.00 -13.13 4.81
N ALA A 100 1.18 -14.14 5.16
CA ALA A 100 -0.21 -13.94 5.57
C ALA A 100 -0.32 -13.07 6.83
N CYS A 101 0.43 -13.38 7.89
CA CYS A 101 0.46 -12.58 9.11
C CYS A 101 0.98 -11.16 8.86
N TRP A 102 1.96 -10.99 7.97
CA TRP A 102 2.47 -9.68 7.56
C TRP A 102 1.40 -8.84 6.84
N ALA A 103 0.60 -9.44 5.94
CA ALA A 103 -0.52 -8.75 5.29
C ALA A 103 -1.60 -8.33 6.30
N VAL A 104 -1.93 -9.20 7.27
CA VAL A 104 -2.84 -8.86 8.38
C VAL A 104 -2.27 -7.73 9.24
N ALA A 105 -0.97 -7.78 9.55
CA ALA A 105 -0.29 -6.73 10.31
C ALA A 105 -0.36 -5.37 9.59
N MET A 106 -0.26 -5.32 8.26
CA MET A 106 -0.47 -4.07 7.51
C MET A 106 -1.86 -3.48 7.76
N ALA A 107 -2.90 -4.31 7.74
CA ALA A 107 -4.27 -3.84 8.00
C ALA A 107 -4.45 -3.36 9.44
N VAL A 108 -3.99 -4.14 10.42
CA VAL A 108 -4.20 -3.87 11.86
C VAL A 108 -3.35 -2.69 12.32
N VAL A 109 -2.04 -2.70 12.04
CA VAL A 109 -1.13 -1.62 12.44
C VAL A 109 -1.45 -0.35 11.67
N GLY A 110 -1.78 -0.44 10.37
CA GLY A 110 -2.24 0.69 9.58
C GLY A 110 -3.49 1.34 10.17
N TRP A 111 -4.49 0.54 10.54
CA TRP A 111 -5.68 1.06 11.21
C TRP A 111 -5.35 1.72 12.56
N ALA A 112 -4.54 1.07 13.40
CA ALA A 112 -4.17 1.62 14.71
C ALA A 112 -3.42 2.96 14.57
N VAL A 113 -2.41 3.04 13.69
CA VAL A 113 -1.69 4.30 13.41
C VAL A 113 -2.63 5.38 12.88
N GLY A 114 -3.57 5.03 12.00
CA GLY A 114 -4.58 5.94 11.50
C GLY A 114 -5.50 6.49 12.61
N GLN A 115 -5.96 5.63 13.52
CA GLN A 115 -6.80 6.05 14.65
C GLN A 115 -6.03 6.90 15.65
N LEU A 116 -4.81 6.50 16.01
CA LEU A 116 -3.95 7.30 16.90
C LEU A 116 -3.65 8.68 16.31
N GLY A 117 -3.38 8.75 14.99
CA GLY A 117 -3.20 10.02 14.30
C GLY A 117 -4.46 10.89 14.32
N LYS A 118 -5.65 10.28 14.20
CA LYS A 118 -6.94 10.99 14.31
C LYS A 118 -7.13 11.62 15.68
N GLU A 119 -6.92 10.86 16.74
CA GLU A 119 -7.07 11.37 18.11
C GLU A 119 -5.97 12.40 18.46
N ALA A 120 -4.74 12.20 17.99
CA ALA A 120 -3.63 13.09 18.30
C ALA A 120 -3.77 14.50 17.69
N VAL A 121 -4.42 14.61 16.53
CA VAL A 121 -4.61 15.88 15.81
C VAL A 121 -6.01 16.44 15.99
N ALA A 122 -7.03 15.59 16.14
CA ALA A 122 -8.44 15.97 16.27
C ALA A 122 -8.91 16.97 15.20
N ARG A 123 -8.38 16.84 13.97
CA ARG A 123 -8.60 17.84 12.91
C ARG A 123 -10.05 17.81 12.40
N PRO A 124 -10.75 18.96 12.32
CA PRO A 124 -12.05 19.02 11.66
C PRO A 124 -11.93 18.78 10.16
N ARG A 125 -12.95 18.16 9.58
CA ARG A 125 -13.08 17.96 8.13
C ARG A 125 -13.50 19.27 7.45
N PRO A 126 -13.30 19.40 6.12
CA PRO A 126 -13.96 20.47 5.39
C PRO A 126 -15.48 20.39 5.60
N HIS A 127 -16.09 21.54 5.88
CA HIS A 127 -17.52 21.65 6.14
C HIS A 127 -18.12 22.64 5.14
N PHE A 128 -19.13 22.20 4.41
CA PHE A 128 -19.85 23.00 3.42
C PHE A 128 -21.35 22.99 3.77
N PRO A 129 -22.09 24.09 3.54
CA PRO A 129 -23.54 24.14 3.78
C PRO A 129 -24.32 23.08 2.98
N ASP A 130 -23.88 22.80 1.75
CA ASP A 130 -24.50 21.83 0.83
C ASP A 130 -23.49 20.71 0.48
N PRO A 131 -23.22 19.76 1.40
CA PRO A 131 -22.18 18.75 1.20
C PRO A 131 -22.58 17.72 0.12
N VAL A 132 -21.64 17.38 -0.77
CA VAL A 132 -21.83 16.32 -1.78
C VAL A 132 -21.46 14.93 -1.26
N ALA A 133 -20.76 14.86 -0.13
CA ALA A 133 -20.40 13.65 0.58
C ALA A 133 -20.13 13.99 2.05
N VAL A 134 -20.39 13.04 2.96
CA VAL A 134 -20.16 13.22 4.40
C VAL A 134 -19.12 12.22 4.88
N GLY A 135 -18.07 12.73 5.53
CA GLY A 135 -17.05 11.90 6.19
C GLY A 135 -17.28 11.83 7.70
N GLY A 136 -17.18 10.63 8.29
CA GLY A 136 -17.25 10.46 9.74
C GLY A 136 -15.92 10.70 10.47
N GLY A 137 -15.97 11.17 11.72
CA GLY A 137 -14.81 11.37 12.61
C GLY A 137 -13.78 12.40 12.12
N TYR A 138 -12.61 12.45 12.76
CA TYR A 138 -11.54 13.41 12.43
C TYR A 138 -10.94 13.22 11.03
N ALA A 139 -10.41 14.31 10.45
CA ALA A 139 -9.95 14.36 9.07
C ALA A 139 -8.53 13.78 8.89
N PHE A 140 -7.58 14.14 9.74
CA PHE A 140 -6.17 13.76 9.61
C PHE A 140 -5.84 12.50 10.43
N PRO A 141 -5.03 11.57 9.92
CA PRO A 141 -4.71 11.35 8.51
C PRO A 141 -5.90 10.69 7.77
N SER A 142 -5.87 10.72 6.44
CA SER A 142 -6.87 10.07 5.60
C SER A 142 -6.75 8.55 5.64
N GLY A 143 -7.80 7.89 6.15
CA GLY A 143 -7.87 6.42 6.23
C GLY A 143 -7.98 5.74 4.87
N HIS A 144 -8.64 6.37 3.88
CA HIS A 144 -8.71 5.85 2.51
C HIS A 144 -7.31 5.85 1.88
N ALA A 145 -6.59 6.96 2.00
CA ALA A 145 -5.23 7.10 1.46
C ALA A 145 -4.26 6.09 2.10
N LEU A 146 -4.32 5.94 3.43
CA LEU A 146 -3.52 4.97 4.18
C LEU A 146 -3.83 3.53 3.77
N ALA A 147 -5.11 3.14 3.78
CA ALA A 147 -5.52 1.77 3.50
C ALA A 147 -5.26 1.35 2.04
N SER A 148 -5.52 2.24 1.09
CA SER A 148 -5.26 1.97 -0.33
C SER A 148 -3.76 1.84 -0.60
N ALA A 149 -2.92 2.72 -0.05
CA ALA A 149 -1.48 2.64 -0.20
C ALA A 149 -0.89 1.34 0.35
N LEU A 150 -1.28 0.94 1.57
CA LEU A 150 -0.82 -0.32 2.16
C LEU A 150 -1.29 -1.53 1.35
N THR A 151 -2.56 -1.55 0.94
CA THR A 151 -3.12 -2.69 0.19
C THR A 151 -2.49 -2.82 -1.19
N CYS A 152 -2.35 -1.72 -1.92
CA CYS A 152 -1.68 -1.71 -3.21
C CYS A 152 -0.21 -2.17 -3.09
N ALA A 153 0.51 -1.75 -2.06
CA ALA A 153 1.88 -2.21 -1.82
C ALA A 153 1.94 -3.73 -1.58
N VAL A 154 1.04 -4.28 -0.76
CA VAL A 154 0.93 -5.74 -0.55
C VAL A 154 0.63 -6.45 -1.87
N LEU A 155 -0.35 -5.99 -2.64
CA LEU A 155 -0.74 -6.63 -3.90
C LEU A 155 0.39 -6.62 -4.94
N VAL A 156 1.11 -5.49 -5.07
CA VAL A 156 2.29 -5.38 -5.94
C VAL A 156 3.35 -6.41 -5.54
N LEU A 157 3.62 -6.57 -4.24
CA LEU A 157 4.58 -7.57 -3.75
C LEU A 157 4.16 -9.01 -4.09
N LEU A 158 2.85 -9.33 -4.03
CA LEU A 158 2.34 -10.67 -4.34
C LEU A 158 2.49 -11.05 -5.82
N VAL A 159 2.44 -10.07 -6.72
CA VAL A 159 2.65 -10.30 -8.16
C VAL A 159 4.11 -10.15 -8.58
N TRP A 160 4.95 -9.50 -7.75
CA TRP A 160 6.31 -9.09 -8.10
C TRP A 160 7.22 -10.24 -8.55
N SER A 161 7.15 -11.38 -7.85
CA SER A 161 7.98 -12.55 -8.13
C SER A 161 7.64 -13.19 -9.48
N ARG A 162 6.38 -13.11 -9.90
CA ARG A 162 5.87 -13.70 -11.15
C ARG A 162 5.91 -12.75 -12.35
N ALA A 163 5.93 -11.45 -12.09
CA ALA A 163 5.89 -10.44 -13.11
C ALA A 163 7.23 -10.32 -13.86
N THR A 164 7.16 -10.20 -15.18
CA THR A 164 8.29 -9.75 -16.02
C THR A 164 8.72 -8.34 -15.60
N PRO A 165 9.92 -7.86 -16.01
CA PRO A 165 10.31 -6.48 -15.74
C PRO A 165 9.25 -5.45 -16.18
N ALA A 166 8.67 -5.63 -17.38
CA ALA A 166 7.56 -4.82 -17.86
C ALA A 166 6.30 -4.97 -16.98
N GLY A 167 5.96 -6.20 -16.59
CA GLY A 167 4.83 -6.46 -15.69
C GLY A 167 4.98 -5.80 -14.32
N ARG A 168 6.20 -5.71 -13.78
CA ARG A 168 6.50 -5.01 -12.52
C ARG A 168 6.28 -3.51 -12.65
N VAL A 169 6.68 -2.92 -13.77
CA VAL A 169 6.41 -1.51 -14.08
C VAL A 169 4.90 -1.29 -14.17
N VAL A 170 4.18 -2.09 -14.96
CA VAL A 170 2.72 -1.97 -15.11
C VAL A 170 2.01 -2.11 -13.76
N ALA A 171 2.33 -3.13 -12.96
CA ALA A 171 1.72 -3.34 -11.65
C ALA A 171 1.98 -2.17 -10.70
N SER A 172 3.21 -1.64 -10.67
CA SER A 172 3.57 -0.49 -9.84
C SER A 172 2.88 0.79 -10.29
N THR A 173 2.78 1.02 -11.60
CA THR A 173 2.08 2.16 -12.17
C THR A 173 0.59 2.12 -11.86
N LEU A 174 -0.06 0.97 -12.07
CA LEU A 174 -1.48 0.82 -11.74
C LEU A 174 -1.75 0.99 -10.25
N ALA A 175 -0.89 0.45 -9.40
CA ALA A 175 -0.96 0.67 -7.95
C ALA A 175 -0.82 2.14 -7.59
N GLY A 176 0.20 2.83 -8.15
CA GLY A 176 0.40 4.26 -7.92
C GLY A 176 -0.79 5.10 -8.37
N LEU A 177 -1.30 4.86 -9.58
CA LEU A 177 -2.49 5.53 -10.10
C LEU A 177 -3.72 5.29 -9.23
N THR A 178 -3.90 4.06 -8.72
CA THR A 178 -5.01 3.74 -7.81
C THR A 178 -4.90 4.53 -6.51
N VAL A 179 -3.71 4.56 -5.89
CA VAL A 179 -3.46 5.30 -4.65
C VAL A 179 -3.69 6.80 -4.83
N LEU A 180 -3.22 7.36 -5.94
CA LEU A 180 -3.42 8.76 -6.30
C LEU A 180 -4.90 9.07 -6.56
N ALA A 181 -5.60 8.24 -7.34
CA ALA A 181 -7.01 8.42 -7.66
C ALA A 181 -7.89 8.34 -6.40
N VAL A 182 -7.65 7.37 -5.52
CA VAL A 182 -8.36 7.26 -4.24
C VAL A 182 -8.11 8.49 -3.39
N GLY A 183 -6.86 8.95 -3.25
CA GLY A 183 -6.54 10.18 -2.52
C GLY A 183 -7.25 11.40 -3.10
N TRP A 184 -7.20 11.57 -4.43
CA TRP A 184 -7.84 12.65 -5.16
C TRP A 184 -9.35 12.70 -4.92
N THR A 185 -10.05 11.55 -4.99
CA THR A 185 -11.50 11.50 -4.75
C THR A 185 -11.88 12.10 -3.40
N ARG A 186 -11.04 11.95 -2.36
CA ARG A 186 -11.33 12.47 -1.02
C ARG A 186 -11.21 13.98 -0.92
N VAL A 187 -10.28 14.57 -1.67
CA VAL A 187 -10.14 16.03 -1.78
C VAL A 187 -11.26 16.59 -2.64
N ALA A 188 -11.50 15.96 -3.79
CA ALA A 188 -12.49 16.38 -4.77
C ALA A 188 -13.93 16.36 -4.23
N LEU A 189 -14.27 15.35 -3.41
CA LEU A 189 -15.56 15.26 -2.72
C LEU A 189 -15.68 16.18 -1.49
N GLY A 190 -14.61 16.90 -1.13
CA GLY A 190 -14.64 17.85 -0.01
C GLY A 190 -14.70 17.21 1.37
N VAL A 191 -14.22 15.97 1.52
CA VAL A 191 -14.29 15.23 2.79
C VAL A 191 -12.94 15.14 3.52
N HIS A 192 -11.84 15.49 2.83
CA HIS A 192 -10.50 15.57 3.38
C HIS A 192 -9.74 16.75 2.76
N TRP A 193 -8.79 17.26 3.51
CA TRP A 193 -7.80 18.23 3.03
C TRP A 193 -6.65 17.50 2.30
N PRO A 194 -5.97 18.14 1.31
CA PRO A 194 -4.79 17.57 0.66
C PRO A 194 -3.72 17.06 1.64
N SER A 195 -3.47 17.81 2.71
CA SER A 195 -2.53 17.40 3.77
C SER A 195 -2.97 16.16 4.54
N ASP A 196 -4.28 15.88 4.67
CA ASP A 196 -4.76 14.62 5.26
C ASP A 196 -4.40 13.41 4.40
N VAL A 197 -4.50 13.56 3.08
CA VAL A 197 -4.17 12.52 2.09
C VAL A 197 -2.67 12.25 2.10
N LEU A 198 -1.86 13.30 2.05
CA LEU A 198 -0.41 13.18 2.18
C LEU A 198 -0.02 12.52 3.51
N GLY A 199 -0.64 12.91 4.62
CA GLY A 199 -0.45 12.28 5.92
C GLY A 199 -0.80 10.79 5.90
N GLY A 200 -1.86 10.40 5.20
CA GLY A 200 -2.22 8.99 5.01
C GLY A 200 -1.16 8.19 4.24
N TRP A 201 -0.60 8.74 3.17
CA TRP A 201 0.47 8.08 2.40
C TRP A 201 1.78 7.97 3.17
N LEU A 202 2.15 9.02 3.93
CA LEU A 202 3.33 8.99 4.80
C LEU A 202 3.16 7.97 5.94
N ALA A 203 1.98 7.91 6.56
CA ALA A 203 1.66 6.86 7.53
C ALA A 203 1.75 5.46 6.90
N ALA A 204 1.36 5.29 5.63
CA ALA A 204 1.48 4.03 4.93
C ALA A 204 2.95 3.63 4.73
N GLY A 205 3.81 4.56 4.33
CA GLY A 205 5.25 4.33 4.22
C GLY A 205 5.89 3.94 5.55
N LEU A 206 5.51 4.61 6.64
CA LEU A 206 5.94 4.28 8.00
C LEU A 206 5.55 2.85 8.38
N VAL A 207 4.27 2.50 8.23
CA VAL A 207 3.75 1.18 8.59
C VAL A 207 4.37 0.09 7.71
N LEU A 208 4.42 0.30 6.40
CA LEU A 208 5.01 -0.65 5.46
C LEU A 208 6.47 -0.95 5.79
N GLY A 209 7.28 0.09 5.95
CA GLY A 209 8.69 -0.06 6.28
C GLY A 209 8.87 -0.66 7.68
N GLY A 210 8.18 -0.13 8.69
CA GLY A 210 8.34 -0.53 10.09
C GLY A 210 7.92 -1.97 10.37
N VAL A 211 6.76 -2.40 9.86
CA VAL A 211 6.30 -3.79 10.02
C VAL A 211 7.22 -4.74 9.26
N THR A 212 7.67 -4.39 8.05
CA THR A 212 8.59 -5.23 7.28
C THR A 212 9.93 -5.38 7.97
N VAL A 213 10.52 -4.29 8.48
CA VAL A 213 11.76 -4.32 9.27
C VAL A 213 11.59 -5.18 10.51
N THR A 214 10.48 -5.02 11.24
CA THR A 214 10.20 -5.80 12.46
C THR A 214 10.16 -7.31 12.16
N VAL A 215 9.47 -7.70 11.09
CA VAL A 215 9.40 -9.12 10.69
C VAL A 215 10.76 -9.64 10.24
N GLU A 216 11.53 -8.87 9.47
CA GLU A 216 12.85 -9.30 9.00
C GLU A 216 13.90 -9.36 10.12
N LEU A 217 13.78 -8.53 11.17
CA LEU A 217 14.62 -8.63 12.37
C LEU A 217 14.25 -9.83 13.23
N TRP A 218 12.94 -10.12 13.38
CA TRP A 218 12.47 -11.23 14.22
C TRP A 218 12.58 -12.59 13.52
N ARG A 219 12.36 -12.64 12.21
CA ARG A 219 12.42 -13.85 11.36
C ARG A 219 13.12 -13.55 10.03
N PRO A 220 14.45 -13.43 10.03
CA PRO A 220 15.23 -13.11 8.83
C PRO A 220 14.88 -14.00 7.64
N GLY A 221 14.54 -13.36 6.51
CA GLY A 221 14.27 -13.98 5.22
C GLY A 221 12.95 -14.77 5.15
N ALA A 222 12.12 -14.72 6.20
CA ALA A 222 10.88 -15.47 6.22
C ALA A 222 9.87 -14.97 5.18
N LEU A 223 9.81 -13.66 4.94
CA LEU A 223 8.94 -13.09 3.91
C LEU A 223 9.38 -13.57 2.52
N LEU A 224 10.69 -13.61 2.25
CA LEU A 224 11.21 -14.11 0.98
C LEU A 224 10.95 -15.61 0.81
N ARG A 225 11.13 -16.42 1.87
CA ARG A 225 10.84 -17.86 1.84
C ARG A 225 9.36 -18.12 1.53
N ASP A 226 8.46 -17.38 2.16
CA ASP A 226 7.03 -17.51 1.91
C ASP A 226 6.62 -16.99 0.52
N ALA A 227 7.24 -15.90 0.05
CA ALA A 227 7.03 -15.39 -1.29
C ALA A 227 7.40 -16.41 -2.39
N ARG A 228 8.35 -17.33 -2.14
CA ARG A 228 8.66 -18.44 -3.06
C ARG A 228 7.54 -19.48 -3.14
N ARG A 229 6.72 -19.66 -2.11
CA ARG A 229 5.53 -20.53 -2.14
C ARG A 229 4.42 -19.93 -3.00
N VAL A 230 4.42 -18.59 -3.06
CA VAL A 230 3.65 -17.78 -3.98
C VAL A 230 4.34 -17.70 -5.34
N ASP A 231 5.28 -18.58 -5.70
CA ASP A 231 5.67 -18.75 -7.10
C ASP A 231 5.35 -20.21 -7.48
N TRP A 232 4.70 -20.42 -8.61
CA TRP A 232 4.37 -21.79 -9.04
C TRP A 232 5.54 -22.41 -9.82
N ARG A 233 6.41 -21.57 -10.42
CA ARG A 233 7.58 -22.01 -11.19
C ARG A 233 8.67 -22.65 -10.31
N THR A 234 8.67 -22.33 -9.02
CA THR A 234 9.53 -22.93 -8.01
C THR A 234 9.01 -24.27 -7.49
N ARG A 235 7.88 -24.78 -8.00
CA ARG A 235 7.36 -26.10 -7.59
C ARG A 235 8.20 -27.22 -8.25
N PRO A 236 8.63 -28.25 -7.49
CA PRO A 236 9.48 -29.34 -8.00
C PRO A 236 8.90 -30.12 -9.19
N ARG A 237 7.56 -30.17 -9.32
CA ARG A 237 6.89 -30.82 -10.46
C ARG A 237 7.06 -30.07 -11.78
N VAL A 238 7.18 -28.75 -11.74
CA VAL A 238 7.30 -27.89 -12.93
C VAL A 238 8.75 -27.88 -13.42
N GLN A 239 9.72 -27.84 -12.51
CA GLN A 239 11.14 -27.96 -12.87
C GLN A 239 11.44 -29.28 -13.59
N ARG A 240 10.83 -30.40 -13.17
CA ARG A 240 11.01 -31.68 -13.86
C ARG A 240 10.50 -31.66 -15.29
N VAL A 241 9.36 -31.02 -15.57
CA VAL A 241 8.81 -30.92 -16.93
C VAL A 241 9.72 -30.06 -17.83
N LEU A 242 10.18 -28.90 -17.35
CA LEU A 242 11.07 -28.04 -18.12
C LEU A 242 12.42 -28.70 -18.44
N VAL A 243 12.99 -29.43 -17.48
CA VAL A 243 14.24 -30.18 -17.70
C VAL A 243 14.04 -31.34 -18.69
N SER A 244 12.83 -31.93 -18.73
CA SER A 244 12.52 -33.02 -19.67
C SER A 244 12.42 -32.53 -21.12
N GLU A 245 11.98 -31.28 -21.34
CA GLU A 245 11.87 -30.67 -22.67
C GLU A 245 13.23 -30.16 -23.22
N GLU A 246 14.20 -29.89 -22.35
CA GLU A 246 15.54 -29.41 -22.74
C GLU A 246 16.54 -30.52 -23.08
N THR A 247 16.22 -31.79 -22.86
CA THR A 247 17.02 -32.92 -23.36
C THR A 247 16.55 -33.29 -24.78
N PRO A 248 17.30 -32.95 -25.85
CA PRO A 248 17.04 -33.53 -27.16
C PRO A 248 17.36 -35.02 -27.06
N ASP A 249 16.44 -35.86 -27.52
CA ASP A 249 16.62 -37.30 -27.72
C ASP A 249 17.78 -37.48 -28.71
N HIS A 250 19.01 -37.63 -28.20
CA HIS A 250 20.23 -37.79 -29.00
C HIS A 250 20.56 -39.27 -29.26
N ASP A 251 19.59 -40.16 -29.13
CA ASP A 251 19.78 -41.62 -29.20
C ASP A 251 18.86 -42.32 -30.22
N ARG A 252 18.38 -41.60 -31.25
CA ARG A 252 17.69 -42.20 -32.40
C ARG A 252 18.36 -41.87 -33.73
N ASP A 253 19.58 -42.36 -33.93
CA ASP A 253 20.11 -42.57 -35.30
C ASP A 253 21.40 -43.45 -35.29
N GLN A 254 21.37 -44.57 -34.57
CA GLN A 254 22.38 -45.64 -34.72
C GLN A 254 21.72 -47.01 -34.71
N SER A 255 21.10 -47.39 -35.83
CA SER A 255 20.81 -48.79 -36.18
C SER A 255 20.70 -48.96 -37.69
#